data_AF-A0A7K3YIF0-F1
#
_entry.id   AF-A0A7K3YIF0-F1
#
_cell.length_a   1.000
_cell.length_b   1.000
_cell.length_c   1.000
_cell.angle_alpha   90.00
_cell.angle_beta   90.00
_cell.angle_gamma   90.00
#
_symmetry.space_group_name_H-M   'P 1'
#
loop_
_entity.id
_entity.type
_entity.pdbx_description
1 polymer ?
#
loop_
_entity_poly.entity_id
_entity_poly.type
_entity_poly.pdbx_seq_one_letter_code
_entity_poly.pdbx_strand_id
1 'polypeptide(L)'
;MKVALICQQFGDRTSHQGSDIYAAELVSHLAGRDDIDLHIVTMGSMNSVRHEDGFTCHTIRSTGLLSLPYIRPLVLAGMVRTIRSIRPDIVHVLSTRYPCSTAGMLTRSDHPLLVTAFGIFAREIACYRKDMHLSERIFSHIFHAFFIRNERWVLSRAPALAVSAPSVGEFLQPQATGHLHAVIGGIDVGKLQSSRAPSHPGPHADIVFVNALTWLKGADILLDALPRVVKEYPDVRVCI
;
A
#
# COMPACT_ATOMS: atom_id res chain seq x y z
N MET A 1 3.95 -13.85 -20.19
CA MET A 1 2.69 -13.38 -19.58
C MET A 1 2.81 -11.88 -19.35
N LYS A 2 1.87 -11.09 -19.88
CA LYS A 2 1.84 -9.64 -19.72
C LYS A 2 1.05 -9.24 -18.49
N VAL A 3 1.69 -8.50 -17.58
CA VAL A 3 1.11 -8.11 -16.29
C VAL A 3 0.99 -6.59 -16.23
N ALA A 4 -0.19 -6.07 -15.91
CA ALA A 4 -0.37 -4.66 -15.57
C ALA A 4 -0.48 -4.50 -14.05
N LEU A 5 0.58 -4.01 -13.42
CA LEU A 5 0.65 -3.72 -11.99
C LEU A 5 0.25 -2.27 -11.72
N ILE A 6 -0.83 -2.05 -10.99
CA ILE A 6 -1.33 -0.72 -10.63
C ILE A 6 -0.93 -0.38 -9.19
N CYS A 7 -0.22 0.73 -9.00
CA CYS A 7 0.24 1.19 -7.69
C CYS A 7 0.12 2.72 -7.55
N GLN A 8 -0.11 3.20 -6.32
CA GLN A 8 -0.42 4.61 -6.07
C GLN A 8 0.76 5.53 -6.37
N GLN A 9 1.96 5.14 -5.94
CA GLN A 9 3.22 5.83 -6.20
C GLN A 9 4.28 4.78 -6.48
N PHE A 10 5.12 5.03 -7.49
CA PHE A 10 6.24 4.17 -7.83
C PHE A 10 7.39 5.00 -8.40
N GLY A 11 8.60 4.80 -7.85
CA GLY A 11 9.82 5.47 -8.30
C GLY A 11 10.12 6.82 -7.64
N ASP A 12 9.22 7.37 -6.82
CA ASP A 12 9.53 8.53 -5.98
C ASP A 12 10.12 8.05 -4.65
N ARG A 13 11.45 8.05 -4.54
CA ARG A 13 12.24 7.48 -3.42
C ARG A 13 12.08 8.22 -2.09
N THR A 14 11.16 9.17 -2.00
CA THR A 14 10.94 10.01 -0.83
C THR A 14 9.97 9.38 0.18
N SER A 15 9.13 8.43 -0.25
CA SER A 15 8.17 7.74 0.61
C SER A 15 8.72 6.39 1.11
N HIS A 16 8.77 6.22 2.43
CA HIS A 16 9.20 4.98 3.11
C HIS A 16 8.01 4.21 3.69
N GLN A 17 6.87 4.22 2.99
CA GLN A 17 5.69 3.47 3.43
C GLN A 17 5.85 1.99 3.07
N GLY A 18 5.34 1.10 3.94
CA GLY A 18 5.43 -0.34 3.73
C GLY A 18 4.80 -0.83 2.41
N SER A 19 3.77 -0.16 1.91
CA SER A 19 3.17 -0.46 0.60
C SER A 19 4.10 -0.17 -0.57
N ASP A 20 4.91 0.88 -0.46
CA ASP A 20 5.81 1.32 -1.53
C ASP A 20 7.03 0.41 -1.59
N ILE A 21 7.54 0.01 -0.42
CA ILE A 21 8.59 -1.02 -0.29
C ILE A 21 8.07 -2.33 -0.90
N TYR A 22 6.87 -2.78 -0.54
CA TYR A 22 6.28 -3.98 -1.10
C TYR A 22 6.16 -3.90 -2.63
N ALA A 23 5.68 -2.77 -3.16
CA ALA A 23 5.58 -2.58 -4.61
C ALA A 23 6.95 -2.61 -5.29
N ALA A 24 7.96 -1.97 -4.71
CA ALA A 24 9.32 -1.96 -5.24
C ALA A 24 9.96 -3.35 -5.27
N GLU A 25 9.83 -4.12 -4.18
CA GLU A 25 10.36 -5.49 -4.12
C GLU A 25 9.57 -6.44 -5.05
N LEU A 26 8.25 -6.30 -5.13
CA LEU A 26 7.47 -7.10 -6.08
C LEU A 26 7.90 -6.81 -7.52
N VAL A 27 8.11 -5.54 -7.88
CA VAL A 27 8.60 -5.17 -9.21
C VAL A 27 10.00 -5.72 -9.45
N SER A 28 10.93 -5.61 -8.50
CA SER A 28 12.30 -6.12 -8.70
C SER A 28 12.31 -7.63 -8.96
N HIS A 29 11.49 -8.39 -8.25
CA HIS A 29 11.38 -9.84 -8.44
C HIS A 29 10.65 -10.24 -9.73
N LEU A 30 9.65 -9.47 -10.16
CA LEU A 30 8.92 -9.75 -11.40
C LEU A 30 9.68 -9.30 -12.66
N ALA A 31 10.41 -8.18 -12.59
CA ALA A 31 11.20 -7.64 -13.71
C ALA A 31 12.38 -8.54 -14.09
N GLY A 32 12.90 -9.33 -13.14
CA GLY A 32 13.97 -10.31 -13.39
C GLY A 32 13.53 -11.62 -14.03
N ARG A 33 12.29 -11.72 -14.50
CA ARG A 33 11.72 -12.96 -15.04
C ARG A 33 11.46 -12.85 -16.55
N ASP A 34 12.13 -13.69 -17.33
CA ASP A 34 12.01 -13.70 -18.79
C ASP A 34 10.61 -14.09 -19.30
N ASP A 35 9.81 -14.75 -18.46
CA ASP A 35 8.44 -15.15 -18.77
C ASP A 35 7.40 -14.04 -18.50
N ILE A 36 7.81 -12.87 -18.01
CA ILE A 36 6.92 -11.78 -17.61
C ILE A 36 7.22 -10.49 -18.39
N ASP A 37 6.19 -9.96 -19.07
CA ASP A 37 6.20 -8.62 -19.66
C ASP A 37 5.49 -7.67 -18.68
N LEU A 38 6.28 -6.98 -17.86
CA LEU A 38 5.76 -6.18 -16.74
C LEU A 38 5.49 -4.73 -17.16
N HIS A 39 4.25 -4.30 -16.98
CA HIS A 39 3.84 -2.91 -17.11
C HIS A 39 3.37 -2.35 -15.76
N ILE A 40 3.94 -1.24 -15.34
CA ILE A 40 3.54 -0.51 -14.14
C ILE A 40 2.64 0.64 -14.55
N VAL A 41 1.49 0.80 -13.90
CA VAL A 41 0.59 1.95 -14.09
C VAL A 41 0.51 2.71 -12.76
N THR A 42 1.03 3.93 -12.74
CA THR A 42 1.14 4.73 -11.51
C THR A 42 0.74 6.20 -11.73
N MET A 43 0.78 7.00 -10.68
CA MET A 43 0.51 8.43 -10.71
C MET A 43 1.79 9.25 -10.53
N GLY A 44 1.87 10.40 -11.21
CA GLY A 44 2.97 11.34 -11.04
C GLY A 44 2.60 12.77 -11.37
N SER A 45 3.61 13.63 -11.50
CA SER A 45 3.47 15.06 -11.83
C SER A 45 3.21 15.31 -13.31
N MET A 46 3.60 14.39 -14.19
CA MET A 46 3.43 14.48 -15.64
C MET A 46 3.07 13.12 -16.25
N ASN A 47 2.41 13.14 -17.42
CA ASN A 47 2.17 11.94 -18.19
C ASN A 47 3.49 11.51 -18.82
N SER A 48 3.91 10.26 -18.62
CA SER A 48 5.12 9.74 -19.25
C SER A 48 5.08 8.22 -19.36
N VAL A 49 5.85 7.68 -20.31
CA VAL A 49 6.13 6.26 -20.41
C VAL A 49 7.65 6.11 -20.36
N ARG A 50 8.14 5.29 -19.44
CA ARG A 50 9.57 4.98 -19.28
C ARG A 50 9.78 3.50 -19.49
N HIS A 51 10.82 3.15 -20.23
CA HIS A 51 11.30 1.78 -20.36
C HIS A 51 12.50 1.64 -19.44
N GLU A 52 12.41 0.74 -18.48
CA GLU A 52 13.43 0.45 -17.49
C GLU A 52 13.83 -1.03 -17.67
N ASP A 53 14.97 -1.42 -17.11
CA ASP A 53 15.43 -2.82 -17.22
C ASP A 53 14.40 -3.77 -16.58
N GLY A 54 13.74 -4.56 -17.43
CA GLY A 54 12.75 -5.56 -17.06
C GLY A 54 11.31 -5.06 -16.88
N PHE A 55 11.00 -3.77 -17.09
CA PHE A 55 9.60 -3.29 -17.03
C PHE A 55 9.35 -1.98 -17.80
N THR A 56 8.08 -1.72 -18.12
CA THR A 56 7.64 -0.42 -18.67
C THR A 56 6.74 0.31 -17.67
N CYS A 57 7.10 1.54 -17.30
CA CYS A 57 6.35 2.36 -16.35
C CYS A 57 5.54 3.45 -17.05
N HIS A 58 4.22 3.36 -16.93
CA HIS A 58 3.23 4.32 -17.40
C HIS A 58 2.81 5.22 -16.24
N THR A 59 3.22 6.49 -16.28
CA THR A 59 2.88 7.49 -15.27
C THR A 59 1.73 8.35 -15.75
N ILE A 60 0.65 8.42 -14.98
CA ILE A 60 -0.52 9.26 -15.24
C ILE A 60 -0.43 10.53 -14.39
N ARG A 61 -0.48 11.68 -15.05
CA ARG A 61 -0.46 13.00 -14.41
C ARG A 61 -1.62 13.13 -13.44
N SER A 62 -1.30 13.43 -12.18
CA SER A 62 -2.27 13.49 -11.10
C SER A 62 -2.51 14.89 -10.53
N THR A 63 -1.76 15.89 -10.99
CA THR A 63 -1.81 17.30 -10.58
C THR A 63 -2.23 18.20 -11.75
N GLY A 64 -3.16 19.14 -11.54
CA GLY A 64 -3.55 20.14 -12.56
C GLY A 64 -4.82 20.94 -12.22
N LEU A 65 -5.12 21.98 -13.01
CA LEU A 65 -6.26 22.91 -12.82
C LEU A 65 -7.65 22.25 -12.72
N LEU A 66 -7.79 21.01 -13.22
CA LEU A 66 -9.04 20.23 -13.21
C LEU A 66 -9.01 19.05 -12.20
N SER A 67 -8.01 18.98 -11.32
CA SER A 67 -8.03 17.98 -10.25
C SER A 67 -9.02 18.44 -9.18
N LEU A 68 -10.22 17.87 -9.18
CA LEU A 68 -11.12 18.01 -8.04
C LEU A 68 -10.39 17.50 -6.79
N PRO A 69 -10.55 18.16 -5.64
CA PRO A 69 -9.99 17.67 -4.40
C PRO A 69 -10.58 16.28 -4.13
N TYR A 70 -9.72 15.32 -3.81
CA TYR A 70 -10.05 13.93 -3.43
C TYR A 70 -10.57 12.99 -4.53
N ILE A 71 -11.25 13.47 -5.57
CA ILE A 71 -11.72 12.63 -6.70
C ILE A 71 -11.00 13.05 -7.98
N ARG A 72 -10.39 12.11 -8.69
CA ARG A 72 -9.53 12.35 -9.85
C ARG A 72 -10.06 11.61 -11.09
N PRO A 73 -11.22 12.00 -11.64
CA PRO A 73 -11.88 11.25 -12.72
C PRO A 73 -11.02 11.17 -13.99
N LEU A 74 -10.25 12.22 -14.29
CA LEU A 74 -9.31 12.22 -15.43
C LEU A 74 -8.16 11.23 -15.23
N VAL A 75 -7.66 11.11 -14.00
CA VAL A 75 -6.62 10.11 -13.66
C VAL A 75 -7.20 8.71 -13.80
N LEU A 76 -8.40 8.47 -13.25
CA LEU A 76 -9.09 7.19 -13.40
C LEU A 76 -9.28 6.81 -14.88
N ALA A 77 -9.79 7.74 -15.68
CA ALA A 77 -9.98 7.53 -17.11
C ALA A 77 -8.64 7.28 -17.85
N GLY A 78 -7.59 8.00 -17.46
CA GLY A 78 -6.22 7.77 -17.95
C GLY A 78 -5.75 6.35 -17.65
N MET A 79 -5.83 5.92 -16.38
CA MET A 79 -5.46 4.57 -15.96
C MET A 79 -6.22 3.50 -16.73
N VAL A 80 -7.55 3.60 -16.83
CA VAL A 80 -8.39 2.63 -17.57
C VAL A 80 -8.00 2.56 -19.05
N ARG A 81 -7.76 3.71 -19.71
CA ARG A 81 -7.30 3.74 -21.11
C ARG A 81 -5.93 3.07 -21.25
N THR A 82 -5.00 3.38 -20.36
CA THR A 82 -3.65 2.79 -20.37
C THR A 82 -3.69 1.28 -20.18
N ILE A 83 -4.48 0.76 -19.23
CA ILE A 83 -4.63 -0.69 -19.01
C ILE A 83 -5.17 -1.36 -20.27
N ARG A 84 -6.22 -0.79 -20.87
CA ARG A 84 -6.80 -1.31 -22.11
C ARG A 84 -5.85 -1.25 -23.30
N SER A 85 -4.99 -0.24 -23.39
CA SER A 85 -3.98 -0.17 -24.46
C SER A 85 -2.86 -1.20 -24.28
N ILE A 86 -2.47 -1.49 -23.03
CA ILE A 86 -1.49 -2.53 -22.70
C ILE A 86 -1.99 -3.91 -23.12
N ARG A 87 -3.31 -4.16 -22.97
CA ARG A 87 -3.97 -5.46 -23.15
C ARG A 87 -3.26 -6.57 -22.35
N PRO A 88 -3.19 -6.45 -21.01
CA PRO A 88 -2.51 -7.43 -20.17
C PRO A 88 -3.26 -8.76 -20.11
N ASP A 89 -2.54 -9.83 -19.79
CA ASP A 89 -3.11 -11.13 -19.44
C ASP A 89 -3.73 -11.10 -18.04
N ILE A 90 -3.21 -10.23 -17.15
CA ILE A 90 -3.72 -10.01 -15.81
C ILE A 90 -3.47 -8.58 -15.33
N VAL A 91 -4.44 -8.00 -14.63
CA VAL A 91 -4.32 -6.73 -13.91
C VAL A 91 -4.14 -7.03 -12.42
N HIS A 92 -3.08 -6.52 -11.81
CA HIS A 92 -2.82 -6.64 -10.38
C HIS A 92 -2.79 -5.26 -9.73
N VAL A 93 -3.72 -4.99 -8.82
CA VAL A 93 -3.78 -3.71 -8.11
C VAL A 93 -3.22 -3.82 -6.70
N LEU A 94 -2.21 -3.01 -6.38
CA LEU A 94 -1.60 -2.93 -5.05
C LEU A 94 -2.28 -1.90 -4.15
N SER A 95 -3.61 -1.95 -4.05
CA SER A 95 -4.39 -1.14 -3.11
C SER A 95 -5.89 -1.42 -3.23
N THR A 96 -6.64 -1.21 -2.14
CA THR A 96 -8.11 -1.01 -2.17
C THR A 96 -8.50 0.45 -2.37
N ARG A 97 -7.54 1.37 -2.46
CA ARG A 97 -7.77 2.81 -2.51
C ARG A 97 -7.99 3.32 -3.94
N TYR A 98 -8.86 4.32 -4.03
CA TYR A 98 -9.08 5.10 -5.25
C TYR A 98 -7.83 5.94 -5.59
N PRO A 99 -7.49 6.13 -6.88
CA PRO A 99 -8.19 5.65 -8.07
C PRO A 99 -7.79 4.24 -8.54
N CYS A 100 -6.70 3.69 -8.01
CA CYS A 100 -6.07 2.47 -8.50
C CYS A 100 -7.02 1.27 -8.49
N SER A 101 -7.68 1.03 -7.35
CA SER A 101 -8.63 -0.08 -7.21
C SER A 101 -9.83 0.05 -8.13
N THR A 102 -10.32 1.28 -8.34
CA THR A 102 -11.42 1.56 -9.24
C THR A 102 -11.02 1.30 -10.70
N ALA A 103 -9.80 1.68 -11.09
CA ALA A 103 -9.29 1.43 -12.44
C ALA A 103 -9.22 -0.08 -12.74
N GLY A 104 -8.70 -0.88 -11.81
CA GLY A 104 -8.69 -2.34 -11.94
C GLY A 104 -10.11 -2.92 -12.03
N MET A 105 -11.00 -2.49 -11.14
CA MET A 105 -12.38 -2.98 -11.15
C MET A 105 -13.17 -2.59 -12.40
N LEU A 106 -12.90 -1.43 -13.02
CA LEU A 106 -13.51 -1.01 -14.28
C LEU A 106 -12.98 -1.75 -15.51
N THR A 107 -11.86 -2.46 -15.37
CA THR A 107 -11.23 -3.25 -16.44
C THR A 107 -11.38 -4.76 -16.23
N ARG A 108 -12.05 -5.19 -15.14
CA ARG A 108 -12.21 -6.60 -14.77
C ARG A 108 -13.03 -7.45 -15.75
N SER A 109 -13.84 -6.82 -16.60
CA SER A 109 -14.57 -7.51 -17.68
C SER A 109 -13.64 -7.86 -18.85
N ASP A 110 -12.55 -7.10 -18.98
CA ASP A 110 -11.64 -7.15 -20.12
C ASP A 110 -10.43 -8.03 -19.77
N HIS A 111 -10.05 -8.09 -18.49
CA HIS A 111 -8.87 -8.80 -17.99
C HIS A 111 -9.14 -9.47 -16.62
N PRO A 112 -8.54 -10.65 -16.35
CA PRO A 112 -8.43 -11.18 -14.98
C PRO A 112 -7.87 -10.12 -14.01
N LEU A 113 -8.44 -10.06 -12.81
CA LEU A 113 -8.13 -9.02 -11.83
C LEU A 113 -7.75 -9.62 -10.48
N LEU A 114 -6.58 -9.25 -9.98
CA LEU A 114 -6.15 -9.47 -8.60
C LEU A 114 -6.04 -8.12 -7.88
N VAL A 115 -6.57 -8.02 -6.67
CA VAL A 115 -6.42 -6.83 -5.82
C VAL A 115 -5.74 -7.20 -4.50
N THR A 116 -4.61 -6.56 -4.20
CA THR A 116 -3.94 -6.68 -2.89
C THR A 116 -4.48 -5.64 -1.92
N ALA A 117 -4.95 -6.11 -0.76
CA ALA A 117 -5.32 -5.28 0.37
C ALA A 117 -4.19 -5.29 1.41
N PHE A 118 -3.48 -4.16 1.54
CA PHE A 118 -2.45 -3.97 2.58
C PHE A 118 -3.02 -3.70 3.97
N GLY A 119 -4.29 -3.29 4.02
CA GLY A 119 -5.01 -2.93 5.23
C GLY A 119 -6.46 -2.61 4.88
N ILE A 120 -7.24 -2.25 5.91
CA ILE A 120 -8.65 -1.89 5.76
C ILE A 120 -8.77 -0.41 6.08
N PHE A 121 -8.80 0.43 5.05
CA PHE A 121 -8.83 1.89 5.18
C PHE A 121 -9.98 2.36 6.06
N ALA A 122 -11.16 1.72 5.94
CA ALA A 122 -12.33 2.02 6.77
C ALA A 122 -12.08 1.84 8.28
N ARG A 123 -11.14 0.97 8.68
CA ARG A 123 -10.73 0.80 10.07
C ARG A 123 -9.59 1.74 10.45
N GLU A 124 -8.58 1.84 9.59
CA GLU A 124 -7.40 2.70 9.81
C GLU A 124 -7.78 4.17 10.01
N ILE A 125 -8.78 4.65 9.27
CA ILE A 125 -9.16 6.06 9.32
C ILE A 125 -9.73 6.50 10.67
N ALA A 126 -10.27 5.58 11.47
CA ALA A 126 -10.67 5.89 12.83
C ALA A 126 -9.47 6.29 13.72
N CYS A 127 -8.30 5.68 13.47
CA CYS A 127 -7.06 6.01 14.17
C CYS A 127 -6.49 7.33 13.67
N TYR A 128 -6.36 7.50 12.33
CA TYR A 128 -5.82 8.74 11.76
C TYR A 128 -6.63 9.99 12.13
N ARG A 129 -7.94 9.87 12.31
CA ARG A 129 -8.80 10.99 12.75
C ARG A 129 -8.53 11.47 14.17
N LYS A 130 -7.89 10.67 15.02
CA LYS A 130 -7.50 11.10 16.38
C LYS A 130 -6.36 12.13 16.34
N ASP A 131 -5.53 12.06 15.31
CA ASP A 131 -4.38 12.95 15.11
C ASP A 131 -4.72 14.23 14.33
N MET A 132 -5.94 14.33 13.79
CA MET A 132 -6.38 15.46 12.97
C MET A 132 -6.91 16.62 13.81
N HIS A 133 -6.70 17.86 13.35
CA HIS A 133 -7.40 19.02 13.91
C HIS A 133 -8.92 18.87 13.76
N LEU A 134 -9.69 19.51 14.64
CA LEU A 134 -11.16 19.37 14.67
C LEU A 134 -11.83 19.70 13.32
N SER A 135 -11.40 20.76 12.65
CA SER A 135 -11.88 21.15 11.32
C SER A 135 -11.59 20.08 10.28
N GLU A 136 -10.35 19.60 10.21
CA GLU A 136 -9.91 18.53 9.31
C GLU A 136 -10.67 17.23 9.56
N ARG A 137 -10.91 16.89 10.83
CA ARG A 137 -11.67 15.71 11.23
C ARG A 137 -13.09 15.75 10.67
N ILE A 138 -13.78 16.90 10.73
CA ILE A 138 -15.12 17.07 10.15
C ILE A 138 -15.08 16.86 8.63
N PHE A 139 -14.17 17.52 7.92
CA PHE A 139 -14.00 17.34 6.48
C PHE A 139 -13.66 15.89 6.11
N SER A 140 -12.85 15.22 6.93
CA SER A 140 -12.46 13.82 6.74
C SER A 140 -13.66 12.87 6.77
N HIS A 141 -14.75 13.18 7.48
CA HIS A 141 -15.94 12.34 7.49
C HIS A 141 -16.64 12.34 6.12
N ILE A 142 -16.70 13.51 5.47
CA ILE A 142 -17.32 13.69 4.17
C ILE A 142 -16.45 13.06 3.08
N PHE A 143 -15.16 13.43 3.01
CA PHE A 143 -14.28 12.96 1.95
C PHE A 143 -13.97 11.47 2.05
N HIS A 144 -13.75 10.95 3.26
CA HIS A 144 -13.45 9.52 3.43
C HIS A 144 -14.66 8.61 3.23
N ALA A 145 -15.89 9.11 3.31
CA ALA A 145 -17.07 8.31 3.00
C ALA A 145 -17.01 7.74 1.56
N PHE A 146 -16.54 8.54 0.60
CA PHE A 146 -16.33 8.09 -0.79
C PHE A 146 -15.29 6.96 -0.87
N PHE A 147 -14.13 7.16 -0.24
CA PHE A 147 -13.04 6.17 -0.25
C PHE A 147 -13.42 4.86 0.46
N ILE A 148 -14.14 4.95 1.58
CA ILE A 148 -14.69 3.79 2.31
C ILE A 148 -15.69 3.05 1.44
N ARG A 149 -16.57 3.76 0.72
CA ARG A 149 -17.53 3.15 -0.19
C ARG A 149 -16.82 2.45 -1.35
N ASN A 150 -15.80 3.06 -1.92
CA ASN A 150 -14.96 2.42 -2.94
C ASN A 150 -14.28 1.16 -2.40
N GLU A 151 -13.62 1.22 -1.24
CA GLU A 151 -12.98 0.06 -0.62
C GLU A 151 -13.98 -1.09 -0.43
N ARG A 152 -15.13 -0.82 0.18
CA ARG A 152 -16.19 -1.84 0.36
C ARG A 152 -16.68 -2.42 -0.96
N TRP A 153 -16.82 -1.58 -1.99
CA TRP A 153 -17.23 -2.03 -3.32
C TRP A 153 -16.16 -2.95 -3.95
N VAL A 154 -14.88 -2.61 -3.83
CA VAL A 154 -13.76 -3.45 -4.30
C VAL A 154 -13.73 -4.77 -3.55
N LEU A 155 -13.71 -4.73 -2.21
CA LEU A 155 -13.65 -5.93 -1.37
C LEU A 155 -14.82 -6.88 -1.63
N SER A 156 -16.02 -6.35 -1.84
CA SER A 156 -17.22 -7.14 -2.10
C SER A 156 -17.38 -7.67 -3.53
N ARG A 157 -16.51 -7.28 -4.47
CA ARG A 157 -16.70 -7.62 -5.90
C ARG A 157 -15.42 -7.99 -6.64
N ALA A 158 -14.25 -7.82 -6.06
CA ALA A 158 -13.01 -8.28 -6.65
C ALA A 158 -13.06 -9.81 -6.80
N PRO A 159 -12.76 -10.36 -7.98
CA PRO A 159 -12.84 -11.81 -8.21
C PRO A 159 -11.74 -12.56 -7.45
N ALA A 160 -10.58 -11.93 -7.26
CA ALA A 160 -9.50 -12.42 -6.41
C ALA A 160 -8.93 -11.27 -5.55
N LEU A 161 -8.68 -11.58 -4.29
CA LEU A 161 -8.08 -10.70 -3.29
C LEU A 161 -6.82 -11.34 -2.75
N ALA A 162 -5.74 -10.57 -2.63
CA ALA A 162 -4.54 -10.94 -1.90
C ALA A 162 -4.43 -10.12 -0.61
N VAL A 163 -4.01 -10.76 0.49
CA VAL A 163 -3.72 -10.11 1.77
C VAL A 163 -2.33 -10.47 2.25
N SER A 164 -1.66 -9.53 2.91
CA SER A 164 -0.30 -9.70 3.44
C SER A 164 -0.22 -10.57 4.71
N ALA A 165 -1.36 -10.85 5.35
CA ALA A 165 -1.43 -11.70 6.53
C ALA A 165 -2.79 -12.42 6.61
N PRO A 166 -2.84 -13.68 7.09
CA PRO A 166 -4.10 -14.40 7.30
C PRO A 166 -5.10 -13.65 8.19
N SER A 167 -4.60 -12.99 9.25
CA SER A 167 -5.44 -12.20 10.18
C SER A 167 -6.15 -11.03 9.50
N VAL A 168 -5.54 -10.42 8.48
CA VAL A 168 -6.23 -9.40 7.65
C VAL A 168 -7.35 -10.06 6.85
N GLY A 169 -7.12 -11.28 6.36
CA GLY A 169 -8.12 -12.08 5.66
C GLY A 169 -9.35 -12.39 6.51
N GLU A 170 -9.17 -12.71 7.79
CA GLU A 170 -10.29 -12.94 8.73
C GLU A 170 -11.18 -11.70 8.87
N PHE A 171 -10.60 -10.49 8.89
CA PHE A 171 -11.39 -9.25 8.92
C PHE A 171 -12.12 -8.95 7.60
N LEU A 172 -11.61 -9.48 6.49
CA LEU A 172 -12.19 -9.29 5.16
C LEU A 172 -13.22 -10.35 4.78
N GLN A 173 -13.15 -11.56 5.36
CA GLN A 173 -14.05 -12.68 5.07
C GLN A 173 -15.55 -12.31 5.03
N PRO A 174 -16.09 -11.52 5.98
CA PRO A 174 -17.51 -11.15 5.95
C PRO A 174 -17.91 -10.29 4.75
N GLN A 175 -16.94 -9.65 4.09
CA GLN A 175 -17.17 -8.70 3.00
C GLN A 175 -16.68 -9.25 1.65
N ALA A 176 -15.72 -10.17 1.65
CA ALA A 176 -15.12 -10.73 0.45
C ALA A 176 -16.05 -11.77 -0.20
N THR A 177 -16.29 -11.61 -1.50
CA THR A 177 -17.08 -12.58 -2.30
C THR A 177 -16.21 -13.40 -3.26
N GLY A 178 -15.01 -12.91 -3.58
CA GLY A 178 -14.03 -13.58 -4.43
C GLY A 178 -13.08 -14.50 -3.66
N HIS A 179 -12.13 -15.09 -4.39
CA HIS A 179 -11.08 -15.92 -3.79
C HIS A 179 -10.13 -15.06 -2.96
N LEU A 180 -9.92 -15.45 -1.71
CA LEU A 180 -9.02 -14.77 -0.78
C LEU A 180 -7.72 -15.56 -0.66
N HIS A 181 -6.61 -14.94 -1.03
CA HIS A 181 -5.27 -15.50 -0.98
C HIS A 181 -4.44 -14.79 0.08
N ALA A 182 -3.97 -15.51 1.08
CA ALA A 182 -2.97 -14.97 2.01
C ALA A 182 -1.57 -15.17 1.39
N VAL A 183 -0.94 -14.07 1.00
CA VAL A 183 0.43 -14.04 0.45
C VAL A 183 1.27 -13.17 1.36
N ILE A 184 2.01 -13.82 2.25
CA ILE A 184 2.83 -13.13 3.25
C ILE A 184 3.93 -12.34 2.53
N GLY A 185 4.10 -11.08 2.91
CA GLY A 185 5.20 -10.25 2.39
C GLY A 185 6.55 -10.87 2.78
N GLY A 186 7.40 -11.09 1.77
CA GLY A 186 8.77 -11.54 2.00
C GLY A 186 9.66 -10.42 2.54
N ILE A 187 10.82 -10.81 3.04
CA ILE A 187 11.89 -9.88 3.41
C ILE A 187 13.13 -10.24 2.60
N ASP A 188 13.81 -9.23 2.06
CA ASP A 188 15.10 -9.40 1.39
C ASP A 188 16.18 -9.69 2.43
N VAL A 189 16.44 -10.98 2.64
CA VAL A 189 17.45 -11.46 3.60
C VAL A 189 18.86 -11.01 3.21
N GLY A 190 19.15 -10.86 1.92
CA GLY A 190 20.46 -10.39 1.44
C GLY A 190 20.72 -8.93 1.83
N LYS A 191 19.70 -8.06 1.71
CA LYS A 191 19.78 -6.67 2.20
C LYS A 191 19.92 -6.60 3.72
N LEU A 192 19.25 -7.49 4.46
CA LEU A 192 19.39 -7.52 5.92
C LEU A 192 20.78 -7.99 6.36
N GLN A 193 21.33 -9.04 5.74
CA GLN A 193 22.63 -9.60 6.12
C GLN A 193 23.82 -8.70 5.73
N SER A 194 23.67 -7.88 4.70
CA SER A 194 24.69 -6.90 4.30
C SER A 194 24.76 -5.70 5.25
N SER A 195 23.75 -5.51 6.10
CA SER A 195 23.82 -4.55 7.21
C SER A 195 24.72 -5.11 8.30
N ARG A 196 25.90 -4.48 8.47
CA ARG A 196 26.92 -4.91 9.43
C ARG A 196 26.31 -5.04 10.82
N ALA A 197 26.42 -6.22 11.43
CA ALA A 197 26.00 -6.41 12.82
C ALA A 197 26.75 -5.42 13.73
N PRO A 198 26.08 -4.82 14.73
CA PRO A 198 26.77 -3.97 15.69
C PRO A 198 27.87 -4.78 16.38
N SER A 199 29.09 -4.22 16.40
CA SER A 199 30.30 -4.95 16.78
C SER A 199 30.27 -5.45 18.23
N HIS A 200 29.47 -4.86 19.12
CA HIS A 200 29.26 -5.30 20.49
C HIS A 200 27.85 -4.93 20.97
N PRO A 201 27.02 -5.88 21.42
CA PRO A 201 25.85 -5.56 22.22
C PRO A 201 26.32 -4.88 23.50
N GLY A 202 25.69 -3.77 23.88
CA GLY A 202 25.95 -3.15 25.18
C GLY A 202 25.56 -4.09 26.33
N PRO A 203 25.95 -3.78 27.58
CA PRO A 203 25.63 -4.62 28.73
C PRO A 203 24.13 -4.64 29.08
N HIS A 204 23.34 -3.74 28.50
CA HIS A 204 21.92 -3.53 28.78
C HIS A 204 21.03 -4.07 27.66
N ALA A 205 19.85 -4.57 28.02
CA ALA A 205 18.84 -4.95 27.04
C ALA A 205 18.20 -3.71 26.44
N ASP A 206 18.19 -3.64 25.10
CA ASP A 206 17.57 -2.55 24.36
C ASP A 206 16.21 -2.99 23.80
N ILE A 207 15.17 -2.22 24.09
CA ILE A 207 13.85 -2.33 23.44
C ILE A 207 13.79 -1.24 22.38
N VAL A 208 13.67 -1.63 21.11
CA VAL A 208 13.62 -0.67 19.99
C VAL A 208 12.22 -0.68 19.36
N PHE A 209 11.58 0.47 19.32
CA PHE A 209 10.36 0.69 18.55
C PHE A 209 10.71 1.26 17.17
N VAL A 210 10.35 0.54 16.10
CA VAL A 210 10.58 1.00 14.72
C VAL A 210 9.25 1.10 13.99
N ASN A 211 8.61 2.27 14.08
CA ASN A 211 7.43 2.58 13.28
C ASN A 211 7.12 4.09 13.27
N ALA A 212 6.16 4.47 12.44
CA ALA A 212 5.54 5.79 12.57
C ALA A 212 4.86 5.93 13.94
N LEU A 213 5.11 7.03 14.64
CA LEU A 213 4.49 7.38 15.92
C LEU A 213 3.04 7.78 15.73
N THR A 214 2.18 6.77 15.55
CA THR A 214 0.75 6.94 15.28
C THR A 214 -0.06 5.96 16.15
N TRP A 215 -1.31 6.29 16.42
CA TRP A 215 -2.23 5.41 17.15
C TRP A 215 -2.42 4.06 16.48
N LEU A 216 -2.40 4.03 15.14
CA LEU A 216 -2.52 2.78 14.38
C LEU A 216 -1.39 1.79 14.72
N LYS A 217 -0.22 2.32 15.10
CA LYS A 217 0.98 1.54 15.45
C LYS A 217 1.14 1.34 16.95
N GLY A 218 0.17 1.76 17.77
CA GLY A 218 0.19 1.62 19.22
C GLY A 218 1.22 2.51 19.92
N ALA A 219 1.60 3.64 19.30
CA ALA A 219 2.56 4.56 19.90
C ALA A 219 2.03 5.17 21.21
N ASP A 220 0.72 5.39 21.30
CA ASP A 220 0.03 5.81 22.52
C ASP A 220 0.23 4.78 23.66
N ILE A 221 -0.01 3.50 23.36
CA ILE A 221 0.15 2.40 24.32
C ILE A 221 1.61 2.29 24.76
N LEU A 222 2.56 2.41 23.83
CA LEU A 222 3.98 2.39 24.13
C LEU A 222 4.35 3.51 25.11
N LEU A 223 4.00 4.76 24.77
CA LEU A 223 4.32 5.94 25.56
C LEU A 223 3.72 5.86 26.98
N ASP A 224 2.48 5.38 27.09
CA ASP A 224 1.81 5.19 28.38
C ASP A 224 2.48 4.11 29.26
N ALA A 225 3.06 3.08 28.63
CA ALA A 225 3.72 1.98 29.33
C ALA A 225 5.15 2.33 29.79
N LEU A 226 5.85 3.25 29.11
CA LEU A 226 7.27 3.57 29.36
C LEU A 226 7.62 3.83 30.83
N PRO A 227 6.88 4.68 31.59
CA PRO A 227 7.25 4.97 32.97
C PRO A 227 7.23 3.73 33.86
N ARG A 228 6.33 2.77 33.57
CA ARG A 228 6.23 1.51 34.30
C ARG A 228 7.38 0.58 33.94
N VAL A 229 7.69 0.48 32.64
CA VAL A 229 8.78 -0.37 32.14
C VAL A 229 10.13 0.08 32.71
N VAL A 230 10.45 1.37 32.64
CA VAL A 230 11.73 1.91 33.12
C VAL A 230 11.85 1.81 34.65
N LYS A 231 10.73 1.93 35.38
CA LYS A 231 10.71 1.77 36.83
C LYS A 231 10.94 0.32 37.27
N GLU A 232 10.28 -0.63 36.60
CA GLU A 232 10.35 -2.06 36.93
C GLU A 232 11.67 -2.68 36.45
N TYR A 233 12.18 -2.21 35.31
CA TYR A 233 13.40 -2.70 34.67
C TYR A 233 14.37 -1.54 34.42
N PRO A 234 15.07 -1.06 35.46
CA PRO A 234 15.96 0.11 35.36
C PRO A 234 17.17 -0.12 34.44
N ASP A 235 17.53 -1.39 34.21
CA ASP A 235 18.63 -1.79 33.33
C ASP A 235 18.22 -1.93 31.86
N VAL A 236 16.94 -1.69 31.52
CA VAL A 236 16.42 -1.71 30.15
C VAL A 236 16.42 -0.30 29.56
N ARG A 237 16.94 -0.17 28.35
CA ARG A 237 16.87 1.07 27.57
C ARG A 237 15.80 0.93 26.50
N VAL A 238 14.89 1.91 26.44
CA VAL A 238 13.87 1.96 25.38
C VAL A 238 14.25 3.04 24.38
N CYS A 239 14.40 2.64 23.12
CA CYS A 239 14.69 3.50 21.97
C CYS A 239 13.43 3.61 21.10
N ILE A 240 13.02 4.84 20.79
CA ILE A 240 11.81 5.17 20.02
C ILE A 240 12.21 5.99 18.81
#